data_AF-A6F6U6-F1
#
_entry.id   AF-A6F6U6-F1
#
_cell.length_a   1.000
_cell.length_b   1.000
_cell.length_c   1.000
_cell.angle_alpha   90.00
_cell.angle_beta   90.00
_cell.angle_gamma   90.00
#
_symmetry.space_group_name_H-M   'P 1'
#
loop_
_entity.id
_entity.type
_entity.pdbx_description
1 polymer ?
#
loop_
_entity_poly.entity_id
_entity_poly.type
_entity_poly.pdbx_seq_one_letter_code
_entity_poly.pdbx_strand_id
1 'polypeptide(L)'
;MLNFLKLTLKAGCILPSIAAALLYSINQQWMTISIFSTLTSEQTYDAYIYSLSIAFASFVLLILVYASSKSSSKTITASGNGNAIDSSGTNSPITIHKK
;
A
#
# COMPACT_ATOMS: atom_id res chain seq x y z
N MET A 1 16.05 -15.21 -7.03
CA MET A 1 14.90 -15.45 -6.13
C MET A 1 15.21 -15.18 -4.66
N LEU A 2 16.18 -15.84 -4.04
CA LEU A 2 16.52 -15.64 -2.62
C LEU A 2 16.93 -14.22 -2.24
N ASN A 3 17.69 -13.52 -3.09
CA ASN A 3 18.03 -12.11 -2.86
C ASN A 3 16.81 -11.20 -2.92
N PHE A 4 15.87 -11.48 -3.82
CA PHE A 4 14.60 -10.74 -3.93
C PHE A 4 13.77 -10.94 -2.66
N LEU A 5 13.68 -12.19 -2.17
CA LEU A 5 12.98 -12.55 -0.94
C LEU A 5 13.55 -11.84 0.30
N LYS A 6 14.88 -11.81 0.43
CA LYS A 6 15.56 -11.09 1.52
C LYS A 6 15.34 -9.58 1.42
N LEU A 7 15.34 -9.03 0.21
CA LEU A 7 15.13 -7.60 -0.03
C LEU A 7 13.70 -7.18 0.34
N THR A 8 12.68 -7.94 -0.09
CA THR A 8 11.27 -7.65 0.23
C THR A 8 10.98 -7.81 1.71
N LEU A 9 11.61 -8.79 2.38
CA LEU A 9 11.44 -8.99 3.83
C LEU A 9 12.05 -7.83 4.62
N LYS A 10 13.24 -7.37 4.20
CA LYS A 10 13.94 -6.24 4.83
C LYS A 10 13.25 -4.89 4.59
N ALA A 11 12.54 -4.75 3.48
CA ALA A 11 11.73 -3.58 3.15
C ALA A 11 10.37 -3.52 3.89
N GLY A 12 10.06 -4.49 4.76
CA GLY A 12 8.78 -4.56 5.46
C GLY A 12 7.62 -5.05 4.57
N CYS A 13 7.91 -5.51 3.36
CA CYS A 13 6.94 -6.11 2.44
C CYS A 13 6.72 -7.59 2.79
N ILE A 14 6.11 -7.84 3.95
CA ILE A 14 5.92 -9.20 4.49
C ILE A 14 5.03 -10.04 3.56
N LEU A 15 3.92 -9.49 3.07
CA LEU A 15 3.01 -10.18 2.14
C LEU A 15 3.69 -10.55 0.80
N PRO A 16 4.37 -9.62 0.09
CA PRO A 16 5.11 -9.95 -1.12
C PRO A 16 6.21 -10.99 -0.90
N SER A 17 6.83 -10.98 0.28
CA SER A 17 7.85 -11.97 0.64
C SER A 17 7.23 -13.36 0.81
N ILE A 18 6.09 -13.48 1.48
CA ILE A 18 5.38 -14.75 1.62
C ILE A 18 4.93 -15.28 0.24
N ALA A 19 4.41 -14.40 -0.63
CA ALA A 19 4.01 -14.77 -1.99
C ALA A 19 5.21 -15.27 -2.83
N ALA A 20 6.35 -14.57 -2.77
CA ALA A 20 7.56 -14.99 -3.45
C ALA A 20 8.15 -16.30 -2.89
N ALA A 21 8.03 -16.55 -1.58
CA ALA A 21 8.42 -17.81 -0.95
C ALA A 21 7.54 -18.97 -1.39
N LEU A 22 6.22 -18.75 -1.47
CA LEU A 22 5.24 -19.71 -2.01
C LEU A 22 5.58 -20.07 -3.46
N LEU A 23 5.83 -19.08 -4.31
CA LEU A 23 6.20 -19.29 -5.71
C LEU A 23 7.52 -20.05 -5.87
N TYR A 24 8.49 -19.77 -5.00
CA TYR A 24 9.76 -20.50 -4.94
C TYR A 24 9.56 -21.96 -4.54
N SER A 25 8.70 -22.21 -3.55
CA SER A 25 8.35 -23.55 -3.08
C SER A 25 7.63 -24.37 -4.15
N ILE A 26 6.74 -23.75 -4.94
CA ILE A 26 6.08 -24.38 -6.09
C ILE A 26 7.10 -24.72 -7.19
N ASN A 27 8.04 -23.80 -7.51
CA ASN A 27 9.09 -24.05 -8.51
C ASN A 27 10.03 -25.20 -8.12
N GLN A 28 10.33 -25.35 -6.83
CA GLN A 28 11.14 -26.46 -6.31
C GLN A 28 10.36 -27.78 -6.17
N GLN A 29 9.11 -27.82 -6.63
CA GLN A 29 8.19 -28.96 -6.49
C GLN A 29 7.92 -29.36 -5.03
N TRP A 30 8.18 -28.48 -4.06
CA TRP A 30 7.92 -28.73 -2.64
C TRP A 30 6.43 -28.63 -2.29
N MET A 31 5.66 -27.93 -3.12
CA MET A 31 4.21 -27.89 -3.06
C MET A 31 3.61 -28.24 -4.42
N THR A 32 3.07 -29.45 -4.52
CA THR A 32 2.28 -29.88 -5.66
C THR A 32 0.82 -29.51 -5.41
N ILE A 33 0.39 -28.39 -6.00
CA ILE A 33 -1.02 -27.99 -6.00
C ILE A 33 -1.64 -28.60 -7.27
N SER A 34 -2.67 -29.45 -7.14
CA SER A 34 -3.27 -30.17 -8.28
C SER A 34 -3.77 -29.27 -9.42
N ILE A 35 -4.03 -28.00 -9.15
CA ILE A 35 -4.41 -27.01 -10.17
C ILE A 35 -3.24 -26.61 -11.07
N PHE A 36 -2.01 -26.63 -10.54
CA PHE A 36 -0.81 -26.36 -11.32
C PHE A 36 -0.27 -27.63 -12.02
N SER A 37 -0.69 -28.83 -11.60
CA SER A 37 -0.32 -30.07 -12.32
C SER A 37 -1.03 -30.23 -13.67
N THR A 38 -2.15 -29.52 -13.88
CA THR A 38 -2.89 -29.50 -15.15
C THR A 38 -2.49 -28.34 -16.07
N LEU A 39 -1.70 -27.39 -15.57
CA LEU A 39 -1.22 -26.24 -16.34
C LEU A 39 0.18 -26.53 -16.87
N THR A 40 0.45 -26.14 -18.12
CA THR A 40 1.82 -26.17 -18.63
C THR A 40 2.67 -25.11 -17.91
N SER A 41 3.99 -25.28 -17.95
CA SER A 41 4.94 -24.33 -17.36
C SER A 41 4.78 -22.91 -17.92
N GLU A 42 4.46 -22.79 -19.21
CA GLU A 42 4.18 -21.49 -19.85
C GLU A 42 2.90 -20.84 -19.31
N GLN A 43 1.80 -21.59 -19.23
CA GLN A 43 0.53 -21.04 -18.71
C GLN A 43 0.63 -20.61 -17.24
N THR A 44 1.41 -21.35 -16.45
CA THR A 44 1.68 -20.99 -15.06
C THR A 44 2.49 -19.70 -14.95
N TYR A 45 3.48 -19.52 -15.84
CA TYR A 45 4.27 -18.31 -15.92
C TYR A 45 3.43 -17.10 -16.35
N ASP A 46 2.60 -17.25 -17.37
CA ASP A 46 1.72 -16.18 -17.84
C ASP A 46 0.70 -15.78 -16.77
N ALA A 47 0.07 -16.75 -16.10
CA ALA A 47 -0.84 -16.50 -14.98
C ALA A 47 -0.15 -15.71 -13.85
N TYR A 48 1.11 -16.05 -13.55
CA TYR A 48 1.91 -15.30 -12.58
C TYR A 48 2.13 -13.85 -13.03
N ILE A 49 2.53 -13.62 -14.29
CA ILE A 49 2.75 -12.27 -14.84
C ILE A 49 1.46 -11.45 -14.83
N TYR A 50 0.31 -12.02 -15.21
CA TYR A 50 -0.98 -11.34 -15.15
C TYR A 50 -1.36 -10.96 -13.72
N SER A 51 -1.20 -11.89 -12.77
CA SER A 51 -1.49 -11.61 -11.35
C SER A 51 -0.59 -10.51 -10.77
N LEU A 52 0.69 -10.50 -11.15
CA LEU A 52 1.67 -9.50 -10.72
C LEU A 52 1.34 -8.12 -11.29
N SER A 53 0.93 -8.08 -12.56
CA SER A 53 0.54 -6.84 -13.26
C SER A 53 -0.69 -6.20 -12.62
N ILE A 54 -1.70 -7.00 -12.28
CA ILE A 54 -2.91 -6.52 -11.59
C ILE A 54 -2.56 -6.02 -10.18
N ALA A 55 -1.77 -6.78 -9.42
CA ALA A 55 -1.35 -6.38 -8.08
C ALA A 55 -0.58 -5.05 -8.10
N PHE A 56 0.31 -4.86 -9.09
CA PHE A 56 1.03 -3.60 -9.28
C PHE A 56 0.08 -2.44 -9.63
N ALA A 57 -0.87 -2.65 -10.54
CA ALA A 57 -1.86 -1.63 -10.89
C ALA A 57 -2.72 -1.23 -9.67
N SER A 58 -3.18 -2.20 -8.87
CA SER A 58 -3.91 -1.92 -7.63
C SER A 58 -3.07 -1.16 -6.60
N PHE A 59 -1.77 -1.47 -6.49
CA PHE A 59 -0.85 -0.76 -5.62
C PHE A 59 -0.69 0.71 -6.01
N VAL A 60 -0.51 0.99 -7.31
CA VAL A 60 -0.45 2.38 -7.81
C VAL A 60 -1.75 3.12 -7.51
N LEU A 61 -2.90 2.48 -7.71
CA LEU A 61 -4.21 3.07 -7.44
C LEU A 61 -4.38 3.38 -5.95
N LEU A 62 -3.94 2.49 -5.06
CA LEU A 62 -3.93 2.74 -3.62
C LEU A 62 -3.02 3.92 -3.23
N ILE A 63 -1.85 4.05 -3.85
CA ILE A 63 -0.97 5.21 -3.64
C ILE A 63 -1.68 6.50 -4.06
N LEU A 64 -2.33 6.51 -5.22
CA LEU A 64 -3.05 7.70 -5.70
C LEU A 64 -4.21 8.09 -4.76
N VAL A 65 -4.97 7.10 -4.28
CA VAL A 65 -6.03 7.32 -3.30
C VAL A 65 -5.48 7.84 -1.99
N TYR A 66 -4.37 7.27 -1.49
CA TYR A 66 -3.71 7.73 -0.26
C TYR A 66 -3.15 9.15 -0.40
N ALA A 67 -2.54 9.48 -1.53
CA ALA A 67 -2.05 10.82 -1.81
C ALA A 67 -3.19 11.84 -1.87
N SER A 68 -4.32 11.46 -2.45
CA SER A 68 -5.52 12.31 -2.54
C SER A 68 -6.26 12.44 -1.21
N SER A 69 -6.20 11.43 -0.34
CA SER A 69 -6.84 11.45 0.99
C SER A 69 -6.02 12.16 2.05
N LYS A 70 -4.78 12.56 1.74
CA LYS A 70 -3.94 13.40 2.61
C LYS A 70 -4.49 14.82 2.62
N SER A 71 -5.61 15.00 3.33
CA SER A 71 -6.18 16.28 3.68
C SER A 71 -5.09 17.16 4.30
N SER A 72 -4.99 18.39 3.80
CA SER A 72 -4.06 19.42 4.24
C SER A 72 -3.99 19.43 5.77
N SER A 73 -2.82 19.09 6.32
CA SER A 73 -2.56 19.27 7.74
C SER A 73 -2.61 20.78 8.00
N LYS A 74 -3.76 21.30 8.40
CA LYS A 74 -3.93 22.71 8.75
C LYS A 74 -2.98 23.01 9.89
N THR A 75 -1.89 23.70 9.56
CA THR A 75 -0.93 24.19 10.54
C THR A 75 -1.41 25.57 10.96
N ILE A 76 -1.88 25.69 12.20
CA ILE A 76 -2.38 26.95 12.75
C ILE A 76 -1.36 27.42 13.75
N THR A 77 -0.70 28.53 13.43
CA THR A 77 0.35 29.10 14.26
C THR A 77 -0.04 30.52 14.63
N ALA A 78 0.10 30.84 15.91
CA ALA A 78 0.06 32.21 16.41
C ALA A 78 1.50 32.63 16.77
N SER A 79 1.86 33.86 16.43
CA SER A 79 3.12 34.47 16.88
C SER A 79 2.82 35.63 17.85
N GLY A 80 3.64 35.78 18.89
CA GLY A 80 3.43 36.74 19.98
C GLY A 80 2.41 36.28 21.04
N ASN A 81 1.70 37.22 21.68
CA ASN A 81 0.63 36.96 22.69
C ASN A 81 -0.75 36.67 22.05
N GLY A 82 -0.79 36.11 20.85
CA GLY A 82 -2.02 35.87 20.09
C GLY A 82 -2.61 34.47 20.29
N ASN A 83 -3.93 34.34 20.08
CA ASN A 83 -4.62 33.04 20.03
C ASN A 83 -4.90 32.65 18.57
N ALA A 84 -4.48 31.46 18.17
CA ALA A 84 -4.81 30.85 16.90
C ALA A 84 -6.11 30.03 17.03
N ILE A 85 -7.10 30.27 16.17
CA ILE A 85 -8.41 29.60 16.23
C ILE A 85 -8.74 29.04 14.83
N ASP A 86 -9.02 27.74 14.75
CA ASP A 86 -9.65 27.13 13.56
C ASP A 86 -11.15 27.04 13.74
N SER A 87 -11.89 27.22 12.66
CA SER A 87 -13.26 26.72 12.54
C SER A 87 -13.36 25.91 11.26
N SER A 88 -13.64 24.62 11.42
CA SER A 88 -13.78 23.67 10.33
C SER A 88 -15.24 23.41 9.93
N GLY A 89 -16.20 24.18 10.49
CA GLY A 89 -17.63 24.00 10.24
C GLY A 89 -18.18 24.98 9.20
N THR A 90 -18.89 24.45 8.19
CA THR A 90 -19.67 25.27 7.24
C THR A 90 -20.82 25.94 7.99
N ASN A 91 -20.93 27.28 7.94
CA ASN A 91 -21.88 28.09 8.71
C ASN A 91 -21.66 28.11 10.24
N SER A 92 -20.41 28.10 10.71
CA SER A 92 -20.09 28.27 12.13
C SER A 92 -19.57 29.68 12.44
N PRO A 93 -20.43 30.65 12.83
CA PRO A 93 -19.97 31.98 13.22
C PRO A 93 -19.17 31.91 14.53
N ILE A 94 -17.92 32.37 14.49
CA ILE A 94 -17.05 32.46 15.67
C ILE A 94 -17.14 33.89 16.22
N THR A 95 -17.57 34.06 17.47
CA THR A 95 -17.52 35.35 18.17
C THR A 95 -16.45 35.31 19.25
N ILE A 96 -15.40 36.11 19.10
CA ILE A 96 -14.29 36.19 20.07
C ILE A 96 -14.54 37.37 21.00
N HIS A 97 -14.72 37.10 22.29
CA HIS A 97 -14.81 38.14 23.32
C HIS A 97 -13.43 38.38 23.93
N LYS A 98 -12.99 39.64 23.96
CA LYS A 98 -11.82 40.07 24.74
C LYS A 98 -12.31 40.48 26.12
N LYS A 99 -11.80 39.82 27.17
CA LYS A 99 -12.05 40.23 28.55
C LYS A 99 -11.18 41.42 28.91
#